data_AF-A0A178GKJ0-F1
#
_entry.id   AF-A0A178GKJ0-F1
#
_cell.length_a   1.000
_cell.length_b   1.000
_cell.length_c   1.000
_cell.angle_alpha   90.00
_cell.angle_beta   90.00
_cell.angle_gamma   90.00
#
_symmetry.space_group_name_H-M   'P 1'
#
loop_
_entity.id
_entity.type
_entity.pdbx_description
1 polymer ?
#
loop_
_entity_poly.entity_id
_entity_poly.type
_entity_poly.pdbx_seq_one_letter_code
_entity_poly.pdbx_strand_id
1 'polypeptide(L)'
;MNQILEIQNSQQQALLYLLAFLKEQDYHFTTITPLSHQRILERKKNEIYKHRTLQDIFGWNLGFKKTDLDPVLFELLQEHQLLQLQQGQYLSQVRVSSLDNELFIHSAFPTTQQDAVFFGPDTYRFVYHLKQYLATQPHPFKRAVEICCGTSAAAISLARHFPDNNEIMVADLNPKALLYSQINISFAGLNHIHPVQSNLFSNLEGNFDLIFANPPYLIDPDQRQYRHGGNKLDGCDLSFRIIKEGIQRLNSGGRLFLYTGVTVTEHGNLFLQHLKDSMKQHQNIIWSYEEIDPDIFGEELEQPAYQHVERIALALIKIEVHA
;
A
#
# COMPACT_ATOMS: atom_id res chain seq x y z
N MET A 1 27.84 -4.52 9.35
CA MET A 1 26.93 -5.32 8.51
C MET A 1 26.20 -6.37 9.36
N ASN A 2 26.89 -7.21 10.13
CA ASN A 2 26.25 -8.24 10.99
C ASN A 2 25.32 -7.69 12.07
N GLN A 3 25.69 -6.63 12.80
CA GLN A 3 24.82 -6.06 13.84
C GLN A 3 23.52 -5.45 13.28
N ILE A 4 23.55 -4.84 12.09
CA ILE A 4 22.34 -4.26 11.46
C ILE A 4 21.39 -5.36 11.00
N LEU A 5 21.92 -6.43 10.41
CA LEU A 5 21.16 -7.61 10.01
C LEU A 5 20.57 -8.35 11.23
N GLU A 6 21.32 -8.47 12.32
CA GLU A 6 20.85 -9.04 13.59
C GLU A 6 19.73 -8.19 14.20
N ILE A 7 19.87 -6.86 14.23
CA ILE A 7 18.82 -5.95 14.73
C ILE A 7 17.56 -6.06 13.88
N GLN A 8 17.68 -6.05 12.55
CA GLN A 8 16.53 -6.19 11.64
C GLN A 8 15.80 -7.52 11.82
N ASN A 9 16.54 -8.63 11.94
CA ASN A 9 15.96 -9.94 12.20
C ASN A 9 15.26 -10.00 13.58
N SER A 10 15.83 -9.33 14.58
CA SER A 10 15.22 -9.26 15.91
C SER A 10 13.93 -8.42 15.94
N GLN A 11 13.90 -7.28 15.24
CA GLN A 11 12.68 -6.47 15.08
C GLN A 11 11.59 -7.23 14.30
N GLN A 12 11.98 -8.00 13.29
CA GLN A 12 11.06 -8.85 12.54
C GLN A 12 10.35 -9.85 13.45
N GLN A 13 11.09 -10.51 14.36
CA GLN A 13 10.51 -11.46 15.32
C GLN A 13 9.53 -10.78 16.29
N ALA A 14 9.87 -9.59 16.80
CA ALA A 14 8.98 -8.82 17.67
C ALA A 14 7.67 -8.43 16.98
N LEU A 15 7.75 -8.04 15.71
CA LEU A 15 6.61 -7.67 14.88
C LEU A 15 5.74 -8.89 14.51
N LEU A 16 6.35 -10.06 14.26
CA LEU A 16 5.62 -11.31 14.09
C LEU A 16 4.90 -11.73 15.38
N TYR A 17 5.55 -11.59 16.53
CA TYR A 17 4.92 -11.83 17.83
C TYR A 17 3.73 -10.90 18.07
N LEU A 18 3.88 -9.60 17.76
CA LEU A 18 2.77 -8.65 17.83
C LEU A 18 1.58 -9.10 16.98
N LEU A 19 1.81 -9.48 15.72
CA LEU A 19 0.73 -9.94 14.84
C LEU A 19 0.05 -11.22 15.38
N ALA A 20 0.82 -12.18 15.89
CA ALA A 20 0.29 -13.39 16.49
C ALA A 20 -0.56 -13.07 17.73
N PHE A 21 -0.03 -12.24 18.63
CA PHE A 21 -0.74 -11.77 19.82
C PHE A 21 -2.06 -11.08 19.44
N LEU A 22 -2.04 -10.14 18.51
CA LEU A 22 -3.24 -9.45 18.07
C LEU A 22 -4.27 -10.40 17.46
N LYS A 23 -3.82 -11.38 16.66
CA LYS A 23 -4.69 -12.40 16.07
C LYS A 23 -5.36 -13.28 17.13
N GLU A 24 -4.64 -13.66 18.19
CA GLU A 24 -5.20 -14.39 19.33
C GLU A 24 -6.25 -13.59 20.12
N GLN A 25 -6.18 -12.26 20.07
CA GLN A 25 -7.15 -11.35 20.70
C GLN A 25 -8.30 -10.96 19.76
N ASP A 26 -8.51 -11.68 18.66
CA ASP A 26 -9.52 -11.37 17.62
C ASP A 26 -9.45 -9.91 17.15
N TYR A 27 -8.24 -9.36 17.06
CA TYR A 27 -8.03 -7.96 16.70
C TYR A 27 -8.55 -7.66 15.30
N HIS A 28 -9.32 -6.58 15.19
CA HIS A 28 -9.77 -6.04 13.92
C HIS A 28 -9.64 -4.51 13.91
N PHE A 29 -9.10 -3.95 12.83
CA PHE A 29 -9.07 -2.50 12.64
C PHE A 29 -9.10 -2.10 11.15
N THR A 30 -10.08 -1.27 10.79
CA THR A 30 -10.17 -0.68 9.46
C THR A 30 -9.49 0.70 9.45
N THR A 31 -8.38 0.82 8.74
CA THR A 31 -7.75 2.13 8.52
C THR A 31 -8.56 3.01 7.57
N ILE A 32 -8.83 4.23 8.02
CA ILE A 32 -9.61 5.25 7.31
C ILE A 32 -8.69 6.36 6.74
N THR A 33 -9.28 7.38 6.10
CA THR A 33 -8.50 8.49 5.53
C THR A 33 -7.69 9.23 6.61
N PRO A 34 -6.49 9.75 6.28
CA PRO A 34 -5.67 10.50 7.23
C PRO A 34 -6.40 11.67 7.90
N LEU A 35 -7.20 12.43 7.14
CA LEU A 35 -7.97 13.55 7.69
C LEU A 35 -9.04 13.09 8.69
N SER A 36 -9.76 12.00 8.39
CA SER A 36 -10.71 11.44 9.34
C SER A 36 -10.02 10.90 10.60
N HIS A 37 -8.87 10.24 10.43
CA HIS A 37 -8.05 9.76 11.55
C HIS A 37 -7.64 10.91 12.46
N GLN A 38 -7.12 12.01 11.88
CA GLN A 38 -6.73 13.21 12.63
C GLN A 38 -7.91 13.80 13.43
N ARG A 39 -9.08 13.95 12.81
CA ARG A 39 -10.29 14.45 13.47
C ARG A 39 -10.70 13.58 14.67
N ILE A 40 -10.57 12.26 14.57
CA ILE A 40 -10.84 11.33 15.68
C ILE A 40 -9.80 11.49 16.79
N LEU A 41 -8.52 11.59 16.45
CA LEU A 41 -7.47 11.84 17.44
C LEU A 41 -7.72 13.16 18.20
N GLU A 42 -8.07 14.23 17.49
CA GLU A 42 -8.42 15.52 18.10
C GLU A 42 -9.55 15.42 19.12
N ARG A 43 -10.62 14.66 18.81
CA ARG A 43 -11.71 14.39 19.75
C ARG A 43 -11.24 13.61 20.97
N LYS A 44 -10.30 12.67 20.79
CA LYS A 44 -9.78 11.80 21.86
C LYS A 44 -8.65 12.42 22.68
N LYS A 45 -8.10 13.59 22.30
CA LYS A 45 -6.99 14.26 23.01
C LYS A 45 -7.26 14.47 24.51
N ASN A 46 -8.52 14.70 24.89
CA ASN A 46 -8.89 14.97 26.28
C ASN A 46 -9.17 13.70 27.11
N GLU A 47 -9.09 12.50 26.52
CA GLU A 47 -9.39 11.22 27.19
C GLU A 47 -8.17 10.59 27.88
N ILE A 48 -7.38 11.39 28.59
CA ILE A 48 -6.03 11.02 29.09
C ILE A 48 -6.07 9.93 30.17
N TYR A 49 -7.22 9.74 30.84
CA TYR A 49 -7.39 8.82 31.96
C TYR A 49 -8.14 7.53 31.63
N LYS A 50 -8.53 7.31 30.37
CA LYS A 50 -9.18 6.04 29.97
C LYS A 50 -8.14 4.96 29.71
N HIS A 51 -8.41 3.75 30.19
CA HIS A 51 -7.68 2.55 29.79
C HIS A 51 -7.70 2.42 28.26
N ARG A 52 -6.55 2.12 27.64
CA ARG A 52 -6.45 2.02 26.18
C ARG A 52 -6.72 0.59 25.72
N THR A 53 -7.47 0.46 24.65
CA THR A 53 -7.67 -0.83 23.96
C THR A 53 -6.52 -1.10 22.99
N LEU A 54 -6.37 -2.35 22.51
CA LEU A 54 -5.43 -2.67 21.44
C LEU A 54 -5.73 -1.86 20.16
N GLN A 55 -7.02 -1.59 19.87
CA GLN A 55 -7.42 -0.72 18.76
C GLN A 55 -7.00 0.73 18.97
N ASP A 56 -7.04 1.25 20.20
CA ASP A 56 -6.51 2.58 20.49
C ASP A 56 -5.00 2.65 20.23
N ILE A 57 -4.25 1.61 20.64
CA ILE A 57 -2.79 1.57 20.55
C ILE A 57 -2.30 1.31 19.13
N PHE A 58 -2.69 0.19 18.52
CA PHE A 58 -2.17 -0.26 17.22
C PHE A 58 -3.05 0.17 16.04
N GLY A 59 -4.31 0.55 16.30
CA GLY A 59 -5.23 1.03 15.27
C GLY A 59 -5.19 2.54 15.16
N TRP A 60 -5.56 3.26 16.22
CA TRP A 60 -5.60 4.72 16.26
C TRP A 60 -4.25 5.38 16.55
N ASN A 61 -3.23 4.62 16.98
CA ASN A 61 -1.91 5.16 17.34
C ASN A 61 -1.95 6.13 18.54
N LEU A 62 -2.84 5.90 19.50
CA LEU A 62 -2.97 6.73 20.70
C LEU A 62 -1.88 6.40 21.72
N GLY A 63 -1.50 7.43 22.48
CA GLY A 63 -0.61 7.28 23.63
C GLY A 63 -1.23 6.41 24.72
N PHE A 64 -0.40 5.53 25.31
CA PHE A 64 -0.80 4.55 26.31
C PHE A 64 0.23 4.43 27.45
N LYS A 65 -0.16 3.82 28.57
CA LYS A 65 0.68 3.52 29.73
C LYS A 65 1.22 2.09 29.63
N LYS A 66 2.35 1.79 30.28
CA LYS A 66 2.88 0.40 30.33
C LYS A 66 1.81 -0.62 30.77
N THR A 67 0.90 -0.25 31.67
CA THR A 67 -0.16 -1.12 32.18
C THR A 67 -1.32 -1.36 31.22
N ASP A 68 -1.40 -0.64 30.10
CA ASP A 68 -2.44 -0.82 29.07
C ASP A 68 -2.09 -1.95 28.07
N LEU A 69 -0.88 -2.52 28.15
CA LEU A 69 -0.44 -3.65 27.33
C LEU A 69 -0.07 -4.85 28.22
N ASP A 70 -0.15 -6.04 27.62
CA ASP A 70 0.44 -7.24 28.20
C ASP A 70 1.94 -7.00 28.50
N PRO A 71 2.44 -7.35 29.71
CA PRO A 71 3.81 -7.05 30.11
C PRO A 71 4.87 -7.67 29.19
N VAL A 72 4.64 -8.88 28.68
CA VAL A 72 5.57 -9.59 27.80
C VAL A 72 5.61 -8.89 26.45
N LEU A 73 4.44 -8.58 25.88
CA LEU A 73 4.36 -7.82 24.63
C LEU A 73 5.02 -6.44 24.78
N PHE A 74 4.75 -5.73 25.87
CA PHE A 74 5.31 -4.41 26.12
C PHE A 74 6.84 -4.46 26.16
N GLU A 75 7.42 -5.38 26.92
CA GLU A 75 8.88 -5.50 27.08
C GLU A 75 9.53 -5.83 25.74
N LEU A 76 8.96 -6.78 24.99
CA LEU A 76 9.42 -7.11 23.65
C LEU A 76 9.40 -5.90 22.70
N LEU A 77 8.29 -5.18 22.62
CA LEU A 77 8.21 -4.00 21.73
C LEU A 77 9.15 -2.87 22.17
N GLN A 78 9.34 -2.67 23.47
CA GLN A 78 10.25 -1.66 24.00
C GLN A 78 11.72 -2.00 23.70
N GLU A 79 12.14 -3.23 23.95
CA GLU A 79 13.50 -3.72 23.70
C GLU A 79 13.90 -3.56 22.22
N HIS A 80 12.95 -3.77 21.32
CA HIS A 80 13.15 -3.66 19.88
C HIS A 80 12.89 -2.25 19.30
N GLN A 81 12.75 -1.22 20.15
CA GLN A 81 12.56 0.19 19.74
C GLN A 81 11.28 0.42 18.90
N LEU A 82 10.26 -0.42 19.10
CA LEU A 82 8.95 -0.29 18.45
C LEU A 82 7.99 0.59 19.26
N LEU A 83 8.42 1.07 20.43
CA LEU A 83 7.71 2.05 21.25
C LEU A 83 8.56 3.31 21.42
N GLN A 84 7.91 4.47 21.38
CA GLN A 84 8.51 5.77 21.66
C GLN A 84 7.85 6.41 22.88
N LEU A 85 8.65 6.87 23.84
CA LEU A 85 8.14 7.61 25.01
C LEU A 85 8.02 9.11 24.66
N GLN A 86 6.80 9.65 24.75
CA GLN A 86 6.50 11.06 24.52
C GLN A 86 5.54 11.59 25.59
N GLN A 87 5.93 12.68 26.26
CA GLN A 87 5.09 13.36 27.28
C GLN A 87 4.54 12.40 28.36
N GLY A 88 5.32 11.39 28.75
CA GLY A 88 4.94 10.41 29.78
C GLY A 88 4.01 9.30 29.31
N GLN A 89 3.75 9.19 28.00
CA GLN A 89 3.00 8.09 27.38
C GLN A 89 3.86 7.39 26.32
N TYR A 90 3.62 6.10 26.11
CA TYR A 90 4.21 5.34 25.02
C TYR A 90 3.36 5.47 23.76
N LEU A 91 4.02 5.55 22.61
CA LEU A 91 3.43 5.52 21.28
C LEU A 91 4.01 4.33 20.52
N SER A 92 3.15 3.59 19.83
CA SER A 92 3.61 2.55 18.91
C SER A 92 4.23 3.19 17.66
N GLN A 93 5.36 2.65 17.21
CA GLN A 93 6.03 3.04 15.95
C GLN A 93 5.41 2.35 14.72
N VAL A 94 4.48 1.43 14.96
CA VAL A 94 3.73 0.71 13.94
C VAL A 94 2.24 0.74 14.21
N ARG A 95 1.47 0.60 13.15
CA ARG A 95 0.03 0.32 13.21
C ARG A 95 -0.25 -1.02 12.58
N VAL A 96 -1.39 -1.60 12.95
CA VAL A 96 -1.88 -2.87 12.40
C VAL A 96 -3.28 -2.66 11.83
N SER A 97 -3.46 -3.00 10.56
CA SER A 97 -4.76 -2.97 9.88
C SER A 97 -5.20 -4.37 9.50
N SER A 98 -6.51 -4.56 9.38
CA SER A 98 -7.11 -5.81 8.94
C SER A 98 -7.64 -5.68 7.51
N LEU A 99 -7.40 -6.67 6.68
CA LEU A 99 -8.03 -6.82 5.36
C LEU A 99 -8.32 -8.30 5.13
N ASP A 100 -9.56 -8.60 4.75
CA ASP A 100 -10.12 -9.95 4.85
C ASP A 100 -9.92 -10.50 6.28
N ASN A 101 -9.32 -11.70 6.40
CA ASN A 101 -8.99 -12.34 7.68
C ASN A 101 -7.51 -12.21 8.06
N GLU A 102 -6.77 -11.31 7.41
CA GLU A 102 -5.33 -11.11 7.62
C GLU A 102 -5.04 -9.77 8.31
N LEU A 103 -3.88 -9.70 8.96
CA LEU A 103 -3.37 -8.51 9.65
C LEU A 103 -2.09 -8.01 8.97
N PHE A 104 -1.97 -6.69 8.85
CA PHE A 104 -0.89 -6.03 8.13
C PHE A 104 -0.24 -4.94 8.98
N ILE A 105 1.07 -5.05 9.17
CA ILE A 105 1.88 -3.99 9.79
C ILE A 105 2.14 -2.90 8.75
N HIS A 106 2.01 -1.65 9.21
CA HIS A 106 2.37 -0.46 8.45
C HIS A 106 2.84 0.67 9.38
N SER A 107 3.25 1.81 8.82
CA SER A 107 3.80 2.91 9.60
C SER A 107 2.80 3.51 10.59
N ALA A 108 3.33 4.01 11.71
CA ALA A 108 2.62 4.84 12.68
C ALA A 108 1.98 6.09 12.06
N PHE A 109 0.97 6.61 12.75
CA PHE A 109 0.33 7.88 12.41
C PHE A 109 0.89 9.02 13.28
N PRO A 110 1.15 10.23 12.74
CA PRO A 110 0.97 10.61 11.33
C PRO A 110 2.10 10.09 10.43
N THR A 111 1.78 9.83 9.16
CA THR A 111 2.73 9.34 8.15
C THR A 111 3.50 10.51 7.53
N THR A 112 4.36 11.14 8.31
CA THR A 112 5.17 12.30 7.88
C THR A 112 6.54 11.93 7.36
N GLN A 113 7.02 10.72 7.66
CA GLN A 113 8.35 10.26 7.26
C GLN A 113 8.40 9.96 5.76
N GLN A 114 9.54 10.26 5.15
CA GLN A 114 9.80 10.05 3.73
C GLN A 114 9.62 8.58 3.30
N ASP A 115 10.03 7.66 4.18
CA ASP A 115 10.00 6.21 4.00
C ASP A 115 8.75 5.56 4.63
N ALA A 116 7.72 6.34 5.00
CA ALA A 116 6.53 5.77 5.63
C ALA A 116 5.84 4.75 4.70
N VAL A 117 5.41 3.63 5.27
CA VAL A 117 4.65 2.59 4.56
C VAL A 117 3.19 2.81 4.86
N PHE A 118 2.43 3.16 3.82
CA PHE A 118 1.02 3.50 3.94
C PHE A 118 0.13 2.27 3.77
N PHE A 119 -0.99 2.27 4.49
CA PHE A 119 -2.11 1.36 4.34
C PHE A 119 -3.36 2.18 4.60
N GLY A 120 -4.33 2.16 3.68
CA GLY A 120 -5.51 3.01 3.80
C GLY A 120 -6.67 2.62 2.90
N PRO A 121 -7.70 3.49 2.79
CA PRO A 121 -8.90 3.26 1.98
C PRO A 121 -8.62 2.85 0.52
N ASP A 122 -7.53 3.36 -0.05
CA ASP A 122 -7.05 3.01 -1.39
C ASP A 122 -6.68 1.51 -1.50
N THR A 123 -6.03 0.96 -0.47
CA THR A 123 -5.64 -0.47 -0.41
C THR A 123 -6.88 -1.36 -0.44
N TYR A 124 -7.91 -1.05 0.36
CA TYR A 124 -9.16 -1.84 0.37
C TYR A 124 -9.86 -1.81 -0.99
N ARG A 125 -9.97 -0.63 -1.59
CA ARG A 125 -10.63 -0.46 -2.90
C ARG A 125 -9.83 -1.13 -4.01
N PHE A 126 -8.49 -0.99 -4.00
CA PHE A 126 -7.61 -1.65 -4.95
C PHE A 126 -7.77 -3.17 -4.91
N VAL A 127 -7.69 -3.77 -3.72
CA VAL A 127 -7.84 -5.23 -3.55
C VAL A 127 -9.21 -5.71 -3.97
N TYR A 128 -10.27 -4.97 -3.61
CA TYR A 128 -11.63 -5.29 -4.03
C TYR A 128 -11.73 -5.36 -5.57
N HIS A 129 -11.31 -4.31 -6.28
CA HIS A 129 -11.42 -4.27 -7.73
C HIS A 129 -10.49 -5.24 -8.44
N LEU A 130 -9.29 -5.49 -7.90
CA LEU A 130 -8.38 -6.49 -8.44
C LEU A 130 -9.00 -7.89 -8.38
N LYS A 131 -9.59 -8.29 -7.26
CA LYS A 131 -10.29 -9.58 -7.14
C LYS A 131 -11.45 -9.71 -8.13
N GLN A 132 -12.27 -8.66 -8.26
CA GLN A 132 -13.39 -8.65 -9.21
C GLN A 132 -12.91 -8.80 -10.66
N TYR A 133 -11.85 -8.09 -11.03
CA TYR A 133 -11.26 -8.22 -12.35
C TYR A 133 -10.78 -9.65 -12.60
N LEU A 134 -9.96 -10.19 -11.70
CA LEU A 134 -9.34 -11.51 -11.87
C LEU A 134 -10.33 -12.66 -11.84
N ALA A 135 -11.45 -12.54 -11.12
CA ALA A 135 -12.52 -13.55 -11.12
C ALA A 135 -13.13 -13.79 -12.52
N THR A 136 -12.90 -12.89 -13.48
CA THR A 136 -13.37 -13.02 -14.87
C THR A 136 -12.23 -13.33 -15.87
N GLN A 137 -10.99 -13.48 -15.40
CA GLN A 137 -9.83 -13.72 -16.26
C GLN A 137 -9.44 -15.21 -16.30
N PRO A 138 -8.77 -15.66 -17.38
CA PRO A 138 -8.17 -16.99 -17.42
C PRO A 138 -7.13 -17.19 -16.30
N HIS A 139 -7.14 -18.37 -15.69
CA HIS A 139 -6.22 -18.82 -14.64
C HIS A 139 -5.66 -20.22 -14.97
N PRO A 140 -4.52 -20.62 -14.38
CA PRO A 140 -3.68 -19.85 -13.43
C PRO A 140 -2.71 -18.89 -14.12
N PHE A 141 -2.26 -17.86 -13.39
CA PHE A 141 -1.09 -17.08 -13.76
C PHE A 141 0.15 -17.78 -13.20
N LYS A 142 1.20 -17.95 -14.01
CA LYS A 142 2.44 -18.59 -13.55
C LYS A 142 3.32 -17.58 -12.84
N ARG A 143 3.42 -16.35 -13.36
CA ARG A 143 4.25 -15.28 -12.79
C ARG A 143 3.48 -13.98 -12.71
N ALA A 144 3.32 -13.46 -11.49
CA ALA A 144 2.71 -12.16 -11.25
C ALA A 144 3.70 -11.21 -10.58
N VAL A 145 3.47 -9.90 -10.73
CA VAL A 145 4.22 -8.88 -9.97
C VAL A 145 3.31 -7.75 -9.48
N GLU A 146 3.45 -7.43 -8.19
CA GLU A 146 2.95 -6.19 -7.59
C GLU A 146 4.04 -5.11 -7.68
N ILE A 147 3.76 -3.98 -8.33
CA ILE A 147 4.67 -2.82 -8.36
C ILE A 147 4.21 -1.78 -7.33
N CYS A 148 5.16 -1.21 -6.58
CA CYS A 148 4.92 -0.32 -5.43
C CYS A 148 4.14 -1.06 -4.32
N CYS A 149 4.66 -2.22 -3.91
CA CYS A 149 3.89 -3.15 -3.10
C CYS A 149 3.59 -2.67 -1.67
N GLY A 150 4.35 -1.72 -1.11
CA GLY A 150 4.11 -1.22 0.24
C GLY A 150 4.08 -2.36 1.27
N THR A 151 2.88 -2.66 1.79
CA THR A 151 2.64 -3.74 2.77
C THR A 151 2.47 -5.13 2.16
N SER A 152 2.39 -5.24 0.82
CA SER A 152 2.00 -6.43 0.06
C SER A 152 0.60 -6.97 0.37
N ALA A 153 -0.29 -6.12 0.87
CA ALA A 153 -1.66 -6.49 1.18
C ALA A 153 -2.42 -7.03 -0.03
N ALA A 154 -2.18 -6.47 -1.22
CA ALA A 154 -2.83 -6.95 -2.44
C ALA A 154 -2.29 -8.31 -2.88
N ALA A 155 -0.97 -8.51 -2.93
CA ALA A 155 -0.38 -9.81 -3.25
C ALA A 155 -0.80 -10.92 -2.26
N ILE A 156 -0.81 -10.63 -0.96
CA ILE A 156 -1.24 -11.60 0.07
C ILE A 156 -2.73 -11.94 -0.11
N SER A 157 -3.57 -10.93 -0.29
CA SER A 157 -5.01 -11.12 -0.50
C SER A 157 -5.30 -11.89 -1.80
N LEU A 158 -4.53 -11.62 -2.86
CA LEU A 158 -4.58 -12.35 -4.13
C LEU A 158 -4.24 -13.83 -3.94
N ALA A 159 -3.10 -14.14 -3.32
CA ALA A 159 -2.65 -15.51 -3.07
C ALA A 159 -3.62 -16.33 -2.20
N ARG A 160 -4.30 -15.68 -1.25
CA ARG A 160 -5.36 -16.32 -0.45
C ARG A 160 -6.61 -16.62 -1.25
N HIS A 161 -6.99 -15.74 -2.17
CA HIS A 161 -8.24 -15.87 -2.92
C HIS A 161 -8.09 -16.77 -4.15
N PHE A 162 -6.91 -16.78 -4.79
CA PHE A 162 -6.59 -17.58 -5.96
C PHE A 162 -5.33 -18.42 -5.66
N PRO A 163 -5.48 -19.61 -5.04
CA PRO A 163 -4.34 -20.39 -4.54
C PRO A 163 -3.51 -21.06 -5.65
N ASP A 164 -3.98 -21.05 -6.89
CA ASP A 164 -3.30 -21.69 -8.04
C ASP A 164 -2.18 -20.83 -8.65
N ASN A 165 -1.83 -19.69 -8.03
CA ASN A 165 -0.73 -18.84 -8.48
C ASN A 165 0.63 -19.43 -8.06
N ASN A 166 1.57 -19.54 -9.00
CA ASN A 166 2.85 -20.20 -8.75
C ASN A 166 3.92 -19.28 -8.14
N GLU A 167 4.10 -18.07 -8.71
CA GLU A 167 5.12 -17.11 -8.28
C GLU A 167 4.55 -15.69 -8.30
N ILE A 168 4.66 -14.98 -7.18
CA ILE A 168 4.30 -13.56 -7.07
C ILE A 168 5.52 -12.78 -6.59
N MET A 169 6.03 -11.90 -7.43
CA MET A 169 7.04 -10.92 -7.02
C MET A 169 6.34 -9.69 -6.45
N VAL A 170 6.90 -9.08 -5.40
CA VAL A 170 6.40 -7.80 -4.88
C VAL A 170 7.55 -6.82 -4.84
N ALA A 171 7.42 -5.71 -5.57
CA ALA A 171 8.52 -4.80 -5.83
C ALA A 171 8.26 -3.43 -5.23
N ASP A 172 9.27 -2.90 -4.53
CA ASP A 172 9.24 -1.55 -3.98
C ASP A 172 10.64 -0.91 -3.98
N LEU A 173 10.69 0.42 -4.06
CA LEU A 173 11.94 1.17 -3.94
C LEU A 173 12.33 1.35 -2.46
N ASN A 174 11.34 1.39 -1.56
CA ASN A 174 11.49 1.68 -0.15
C ASN A 174 11.92 0.42 0.64
N PRO A 175 13.13 0.39 1.22
CA PRO A 175 13.59 -0.76 2.03
C PRO A 175 12.68 -1.04 3.23
N LYS A 176 12.03 -0.03 3.82
CA LYS A 176 11.09 -0.20 4.93
C LYS A 176 9.79 -0.88 4.49
N ALA A 177 9.31 -0.58 3.27
CA ALA A 177 8.19 -1.29 2.67
C ALA A 177 8.52 -2.77 2.50
N LEU A 178 9.70 -3.10 1.98
CA LEU A 178 10.13 -4.49 1.80
C LEU A 178 10.29 -5.24 3.14
N LEU A 179 10.76 -4.57 4.19
CA LEU A 179 10.79 -5.16 5.53
C LEU A 179 9.37 -5.51 6.02
N TYR A 180 8.41 -4.58 5.91
CA TYR A 180 7.03 -4.82 6.33
C TYR A 180 6.32 -5.84 5.44
N SER A 181 6.56 -5.80 4.13
CA SER A 181 6.13 -6.81 3.18
C SER A 181 6.62 -8.20 3.60
N GLN A 182 7.91 -8.36 3.88
CA GLN A 182 8.47 -9.64 4.34
C GLN A 182 7.81 -10.13 5.63
N ILE A 183 7.56 -9.24 6.61
CA ILE A 183 6.87 -9.58 7.86
C ILE A 183 5.44 -10.06 7.57
N ASN A 184 4.67 -9.29 6.80
CA ASN A 184 3.27 -9.60 6.48
C ASN A 184 3.16 -10.91 5.68
N ILE A 185 4.05 -11.15 4.71
CA ILE A 185 4.13 -12.40 3.94
C ILE A 185 4.45 -13.58 4.85
N SER A 186 5.44 -13.41 5.74
CA SER A 186 5.84 -14.46 6.69
C SER A 186 4.72 -14.79 7.66
N PHE A 187 4.00 -13.78 8.15
CA PHE A 187 2.84 -13.97 9.02
C PHE A 187 1.68 -14.68 8.31
N ALA A 188 1.45 -14.37 7.04
CA ALA A 188 0.49 -15.08 6.21
C ALA A 188 0.95 -16.51 5.85
N GLY A 189 2.22 -16.86 6.07
CA GLY A 189 2.76 -18.18 5.75
C GLY A 189 2.78 -18.48 4.24
N LEU A 190 2.95 -17.44 3.41
CA LEU A 190 2.97 -17.55 1.94
C LEU A 190 4.40 -17.54 1.42
N ASN A 191 4.92 -18.71 1.05
CA ASN A 191 6.32 -18.90 0.65
C ASN A 191 6.62 -18.60 -0.83
N HIS A 192 5.58 -18.40 -1.65
CA HIS A 192 5.69 -18.12 -3.09
C HIS A 192 5.55 -16.62 -3.43
N ILE A 193 5.57 -15.75 -2.41
CA ILE A 193 5.60 -14.29 -2.56
C ILE A 193 7.01 -13.79 -2.22
N HIS A 194 7.65 -13.10 -3.17
CA HIS A 194 9.06 -12.74 -3.08
C HIS A 194 9.26 -11.22 -3.15
N PRO A 195 9.65 -10.56 -2.04
CA PRO A 195 10.00 -9.15 -2.03
C PRO A 195 11.29 -8.87 -2.81
N VAL A 196 11.26 -7.86 -3.68
CA VAL A 196 12.42 -7.41 -4.45
C VAL A 196 12.57 -5.90 -4.41
N GLN A 197 13.74 -5.42 -3.99
CA GLN A 197 14.05 -4.00 -4.07
C GLN A 197 14.29 -3.60 -5.53
N SER A 198 13.41 -2.76 -6.08
CA SER A 198 13.45 -2.37 -7.48
C SER A 198 12.89 -0.97 -7.69
N ASN A 199 13.48 -0.22 -8.62
CA ASN A 199 12.84 0.97 -9.17
C ASN A 199 11.98 0.51 -10.36
N LEU A 200 10.68 0.38 -10.12
CA LEU A 200 9.75 -0.23 -11.07
C LEU A 200 10.27 -1.61 -11.50
N PHE A 201 10.62 -1.79 -12.78
CA PHE A 201 11.03 -3.08 -13.34
C PHE A 201 12.55 -3.30 -13.40
N SER A 202 13.36 -2.36 -12.90
CA SER A 202 14.82 -2.33 -13.12
C SER A 202 15.55 -3.57 -12.59
N ASN A 203 15.12 -4.11 -11.45
CA ASN A 203 15.76 -5.26 -10.80
C ASN A 203 14.89 -6.52 -10.88
N LEU A 204 13.89 -6.52 -11.75
CA LEU A 204 13.02 -7.67 -11.99
C LEU A 204 13.52 -8.42 -13.22
N GLU A 205 13.52 -9.75 -13.15
CA GLU A 205 13.97 -10.61 -14.26
C GLU A 205 12.80 -11.26 -15.01
N GLY A 206 12.90 -11.27 -16.34
CA GLY A 206 11.92 -11.89 -17.24
C GLY A 206 10.58 -11.14 -17.33
N ASN A 207 9.56 -11.84 -17.82
CA ASN A 207 8.23 -11.30 -18.11
C ASN A 207 7.15 -11.95 -17.23
N PHE A 208 5.99 -11.30 -17.17
CA PHE A 208 4.90 -11.61 -16.25
C PHE A 208 3.60 -11.89 -17.01
N ASP A 209 2.78 -12.77 -16.45
CA ASP A 209 1.41 -13.03 -16.90
C ASP A 209 0.44 -12.02 -16.30
N LEU A 210 0.78 -11.47 -15.13
CA LEU A 210 0.02 -10.44 -14.43
C LEU A 210 0.95 -9.38 -13.83
N ILE A 211 0.71 -8.12 -14.16
CA ILE A 211 1.30 -6.96 -13.49
C ILE A 211 0.16 -6.22 -12.81
N PHE A 212 0.29 -5.92 -11.52
CA PHE A 212 -0.70 -5.11 -10.81
C PHE A 212 -0.04 -4.05 -9.94
N ALA A 213 -0.68 -2.89 -9.82
CA ALA A 213 -0.08 -1.78 -9.09
C ALA A 213 -1.11 -0.78 -8.55
N ASN A 214 -0.84 -0.29 -7.35
CA ASN A 214 -1.44 0.91 -6.75
C ASN A 214 -0.28 1.86 -6.39
N PRO A 215 0.29 2.57 -7.37
CA PRO A 215 1.41 3.46 -7.11
C PRO A 215 0.97 4.74 -6.39
N PRO A 216 1.91 5.47 -5.79
CA PRO A 216 1.73 6.89 -5.46
C PRO A 216 1.18 7.69 -6.65
N TYR A 217 0.15 8.50 -6.41
CA TYR A 217 -0.55 9.25 -7.47
C TYR A 217 -0.87 10.72 -7.10
N LEU A 218 -0.26 11.27 -6.04
CA LEU A 218 -0.46 12.68 -5.64
C LEU A 218 0.80 13.53 -5.91
N ILE A 219 0.63 14.84 -5.94
CA ILE A 219 1.71 15.82 -5.80
C ILE A 219 1.89 16.06 -4.31
N ASP A 220 3.08 15.76 -3.80
CA ASP A 220 3.40 15.94 -2.40
C ASP A 220 4.61 16.86 -2.29
N PRO A 221 4.50 18.03 -1.63
CA PRO A 221 5.61 18.97 -1.49
C PRO A 221 6.83 18.35 -0.80
N ASP A 222 6.60 17.44 0.16
CA ASP A 222 7.64 16.72 0.87
C ASP A 222 8.18 15.50 0.09
N GLN A 223 7.59 15.21 -1.08
CA GLN A 223 7.92 14.09 -1.96
C GLN A 223 7.92 12.71 -1.27
N ARG A 224 7.06 12.47 -0.27
CA ARG A 224 7.02 11.19 0.45
C ARG A 224 6.82 10.02 -0.51
N GLN A 225 7.60 8.96 -0.34
CA GLN A 225 7.69 7.87 -1.32
C GLN A 225 6.36 7.15 -1.56
N TYR A 226 5.51 7.04 -0.54
CA TYR A 226 4.19 6.40 -0.66
C TYR A 226 3.11 7.30 -1.30
N ARG A 227 3.41 8.59 -1.50
CA ARG A 227 2.42 9.62 -1.82
C ARG A 227 2.70 10.33 -3.14
N HIS A 228 3.96 10.69 -3.39
CA HIS A 228 4.34 11.46 -4.55
C HIS A 228 4.45 10.61 -5.83
N GLY A 229 3.55 10.83 -6.79
CA GLY A 229 3.56 10.14 -8.08
C GLY A 229 4.17 10.94 -9.23
N GLY A 230 4.64 12.16 -8.99
CA GLY A 230 5.27 13.04 -9.98
C GLY A 230 4.51 14.34 -10.24
N ASN A 231 5.05 15.23 -11.06
CA ASN A 231 4.52 16.59 -11.24
C ASN A 231 3.97 16.88 -12.64
N LYS A 232 4.35 16.12 -13.68
CA LYS A 232 4.03 16.50 -15.07
C LYS A 232 2.60 16.12 -15.46
N LEU A 233 2.06 15.08 -14.83
CA LEU A 233 0.69 14.59 -15.04
C LEU A 233 -0.12 14.70 -13.74
N ASP A 234 0.07 15.80 -13.02
CA ASP A 234 -0.61 16.12 -11.76
C ASP A 234 -0.59 14.99 -10.71
N GLY A 235 0.56 14.33 -10.52
CA GLY A 235 0.68 13.18 -9.64
C GLY A 235 0.71 11.84 -10.37
N CYS A 236 0.39 11.77 -11.66
CA CYS A 236 0.24 10.49 -12.36
C CYS A 236 1.47 10.04 -13.18
N ASP A 237 2.63 10.71 -13.06
CA ASP A 237 3.82 10.36 -13.86
C ASP A 237 4.26 8.90 -13.61
N LEU A 238 4.23 8.46 -12.36
CA LEU A 238 4.63 7.11 -11.95
C LEU A 238 3.67 6.06 -12.51
N SER A 239 2.36 6.30 -12.41
CA SER A 239 1.30 5.50 -13.04
C SER A 239 1.53 5.33 -14.55
N PHE A 240 1.84 6.44 -15.24
CA PHE A 240 2.12 6.41 -16.67
C PHE A 240 3.40 5.64 -17.02
N ARG A 241 4.46 5.79 -16.21
CA ARG A 241 5.70 5.01 -16.36
C ARG A 241 5.48 3.52 -16.15
N ILE A 242 4.71 3.13 -15.13
CA ILE A 242 4.37 1.73 -14.86
C ILE A 242 3.65 1.11 -16.05
N ILE A 243 2.71 1.83 -16.68
CA ILE A 243 2.04 1.36 -17.90
C ILE A 243 3.05 1.16 -19.03
N LYS A 244 3.88 2.19 -19.32
CA LYS A 244 4.82 2.17 -20.44
C LYS A 244 5.87 1.05 -20.32
N GLU A 245 6.46 0.92 -19.12
CA GLU A 245 7.45 -0.12 -18.84
C GLU A 245 6.77 -1.48 -18.72
N GLY A 246 5.60 -1.56 -18.08
CA GLY A 246 4.86 -2.79 -17.83
C GLY A 246 4.41 -3.51 -19.10
N ILE A 247 3.91 -2.79 -20.12
CA ILE A 247 3.53 -3.38 -21.42
C ILE A 247 4.70 -4.18 -22.03
N GLN A 248 5.94 -3.70 -21.86
CA GLN A 248 7.13 -4.35 -22.41
C GLN A 248 7.55 -5.60 -21.62
N ARG A 249 6.96 -5.81 -20.43
CA ARG A 249 7.28 -6.88 -19.49
C ARG A 249 6.16 -7.92 -19.38
N LEU A 250 5.11 -7.81 -20.20
CA LEU A 250 4.05 -8.80 -20.27
C LEU A 250 4.40 -9.95 -21.22
N ASN A 251 4.02 -11.18 -20.85
CA ASN A 251 3.99 -12.32 -21.76
C ASN A 251 2.85 -12.17 -22.78
N SER A 252 2.85 -13.02 -23.82
CA SER A 252 1.67 -13.21 -24.69
C SER A 252 0.46 -13.59 -23.83
N GLY A 253 -0.68 -12.91 -24.01
CA GLY A 253 -1.85 -13.10 -23.15
C GLY A 253 -1.71 -12.54 -21.73
N GLY A 254 -0.61 -11.82 -21.45
CA GLY A 254 -0.34 -11.20 -20.15
C GLY A 254 -1.18 -9.94 -19.93
N ARG A 255 -1.47 -9.64 -18.66
CA ARG A 255 -2.37 -8.56 -18.24
C ARG A 255 -1.70 -7.57 -17.31
N LEU A 256 -2.03 -6.29 -17.44
CA LEU A 256 -1.69 -5.23 -16.50
C LEU A 256 -2.97 -4.63 -15.91
N PHE A 257 -3.04 -4.57 -14.59
CA PHE A 257 -4.12 -3.96 -13.82
C PHE A 257 -3.57 -2.84 -12.93
N LEU A 258 -3.85 -1.59 -13.30
CA LEU A 258 -3.39 -0.41 -12.56
C LEU A 258 -4.60 0.29 -11.93
N TYR A 259 -4.45 0.64 -10.66
CA TYR A 259 -5.34 1.54 -9.95
C TYR A 259 -4.58 2.87 -9.70
N THR A 260 -5.21 4.01 -9.93
CA THR A 260 -4.58 5.33 -9.71
C THR A 260 -5.62 6.42 -9.46
N GLY A 261 -5.24 7.45 -8.69
CA GLY A 261 -5.89 8.75 -8.74
C GLY A 261 -5.61 9.45 -10.07
N VAL A 262 -6.55 10.26 -10.54
CA VAL A 262 -6.42 11.11 -11.74
C VAL A 262 -7.08 12.46 -11.47
N THR A 263 -6.45 13.53 -11.94
CA THR A 263 -7.02 14.87 -11.86
C THR A 263 -7.95 15.13 -13.05
N VAL A 264 -9.02 15.87 -12.79
CA VAL A 264 -9.92 16.39 -13.82
C VAL A 264 -9.98 17.91 -13.67
N THR A 265 -9.78 18.60 -14.79
CA THR A 265 -9.80 20.07 -14.87
C THR A 265 -10.88 20.51 -15.85
N GLU A 266 -11.05 21.83 -16.01
CA GLU A 266 -11.91 22.41 -17.05
C GLU A 266 -11.52 21.96 -18.48
N HIS A 267 -10.27 21.52 -18.69
CA HIS A 267 -9.75 21.01 -19.96
C HIS A 267 -9.85 19.48 -20.07
N GLY A 268 -10.44 18.81 -19.08
CA GLY A 268 -10.64 17.38 -18.99
C GLY A 268 -9.54 16.64 -18.22
N ASN A 269 -9.41 15.35 -18.51
CA ASN A 269 -8.46 14.45 -17.83
C ASN A 269 -7.15 14.34 -18.64
N LEU A 270 -6.10 15.02 -18.16
CA LEU A 270 -4.79 15.08 -18.83
C LEU A 270 -4.11 13.71 -18.91
N PHE A 271 -4.21 12.90 -17.85
CA PHE A 271 -3.64 11.56 -17.81
C PHE A 271 -4.28 10.66 -18.87
N LEU A 272 -5.61 10.68 -18.99
CA LEU A 272 -6.33 9.88 -19.98
C LEU A 272 -6.03 10.32 -21.42
N GLN A 273 -5.83 11.62 -21.66
CA GLN A 273 -5.41 12.12 -22.98
C GLN A 273 -4.03 11.54 -23.36
N HIS A 274 -3.04 11.65 -22.47
CA HIS A 274 -1.71 11.08 -22.68
C HIS A 274 -1.75 9.55 -22.84
N LEU A 275 -2.57 8.88 -22.04
CA LEU A 275 -2.76 7.44 -22.14
C LEU A 275 -3.30 7.06 -23.52
N LYS A 276 -4.38 7.69 -23.99
CA LYS A 276 -4.96 7.45 -25.32
C LYS A 276 -3.93 7.65 -26.43
N ASP A 277 -3.11 8.70 -26.36
CA ASP A 277 -2.10 8.97 -27.37
C ASP A 277 -0.97 7.95 -27.36
N SER A 278 -0.53 7.51 -26.17
CA SER A 278 0.46 6.44 -26.04
C SER A 278 -0.07 5.11 -26.58
N MET A 279 -1.34 4.77 -26.32
CA MET A 279 -1.91 3.49 -26.75
C MET A 279 -2.03 3.35 -28.27
N LYS A 280 -2.13 4.46 -29.03
CA LYS A 280 -2.13 4.44 -30.51
C LYS A 280 -0.88 3.80 -31.11
N GLN A 281 0.23 3.76 -30.35
CA GLN A 281 1.50 3.19 -30.80
C GLN A 281 1.53 1.65 -30.69
N HIS A 282 0.53 1.06 -30.02
CA HIS A 282 0.48 -0.38 -29.79
C HIS A 282 -0.66 -1.01 -30.61
N GLN A 283 -0.31 -1.96 -31.47
CA GLN A 283 -1.28 -2.69 -32.31
C GLN A 283 -1.67 -4.05 -31.70
N ASN A 284 -0.89 -4.54 -30.73
CA ASN A 284 -1.05 -5.85 -30.08
C ASN A 284 -1.51 -5.70 -28.61
N ILE A 285 -2.41 -4.76 -28.32
CA ILE A 285 -2.98 -4.66 -26.98
C ILE A 285 -4.47 -4.35 -27.04
N ILE A 286 -5.21 -4.87 -26.08
CA ILE A 286 -6.54 -4.42 -25.72
C ILE A 286 -6.39 -3.65 -24.43
N TRP A 287 -7.01 -2.48 -24.32
CA TRP A 287 -6.98 -1.69 -23.09
C TRP A 287 -8.31 -1.03 -22.80
N SER A 288 -8.55 -0.75 -21.52
CA SER A 288 -9.72 -0.01 -21.06
C SER A 288 -9.34 0.95 -19.93
N TYR A 289 -10.07 2.04 -19.84
CA TYR A 289 -10.05 2.98 -18.73
C TYR A 289 -11.46 3.03 -18.12
N GLU A 290 -11.54 2.96 -16.80
CA GLU A 290 -12.80 3.01 -16.05
C GLU A 290 -12.63 3.92 -14.84
N GLU A 291 -13.45 4.96 -14.74
CA GLU A 291 -13.54 5.77 -13.52
C GLU A 291 -14.47 5.05 -12.53
N ILE A 292 -13.97 4.73 -11.34
CA ILE A 292 -14.68 3.92 -10.33
C ILE A 292 -15.12 4.72 -9.11
N ASP A 293 -14.57 5.91 -8.92
CA ASP A 293 -14.96 6.86 -7.88
C ASP A 293 -14.79 8.27 -8.44
N PRO A 294 -15.86 9.08 -8.52
CA PRO A 294 -15.79 10.39 -9.16
C PRO A 294 -15.08 11.45 -8.30
N ASP A 295 -14.96 11.27 -6.99
CA ASP A 295 -14.39 12.32 -6.14
C ASP A 295 -13.77 11.74 -4.87
N ILE A 296 -12.44 11.81 -4.82
CA ILE A 296 -11.61 11.40 -3.70
C ILE A 296 -10.68 12.52 -3.28
N PHE A 297 -10.34 12.55 -2.00
CA PHE A 297 -9.36 13.49 -1.45
C PHE A 297 -9.69 14.96 -1.73
N GLY A 298 -10.96 15.37 -1.56
CA GLY A 298 -11.37 16.77 -1.74
C GLY A 298 -10.56 17.75 -0.88
N GLU A 299 -9.99 17.30 0.24
CA GLU A 299 -9.06 18.09 1.06
C GLU A 299 -7.76 18.47 0.33
N GLU A 300 -7.34 17.76 -0.71
CA GLU A 300 -6.13 18.06 -1.47
C GLU A 300 -6.32 19.27 -2.38
N LEU A 301 -7.56 19.60 -2.75
CA LEU A 301 -7.87 20.79 -3.55
C LEU A 301 -7.56 22.10 -2.81
N GLU A 302 -7.37 22.05 -1.48
CA GLU A 302 -6.87 23.19 -0.70
C GLU A 302 -5.36 23.44 -0.92
N GLN A 303 -4.63 22.48 -1.48
CA GLN A 303 -3.19 22.61 -1.69
C GLN A 303 -2.87 23.50 -2.90
N PRO A 304 -1.77 24.28 -2.86
CA PRO A 304 -1.34 25.11 -3.98
C PRO A 304 -1.14 24.33 -5.29
N ALA A 305 -0.74 23.07 -5.20
CA ALA A 305 -0.47 22.21 -6.35
C ALA A 305 -1.74 21.77 -7.12
N TYR A 306 -2.92 21.98 -6.56
CA TYR A 306 -4.20 21.50 -7.09
C TYR A 306 -5.22 22.62 -7.35
N GLN A 307 -4.81 23.89 -7.30
CA GLN A 307 -5.73 25.03 -7.52
C GLN A 307 -6.34 25.07 -8.94
N HIS A 308 -5.74 24.38 -9.91
CA HIS A 308 -6.26 24.22 -11.27
C HIS A 308 -7.11 22.96 -11.47
N VAL A 309 -7.29 22.15 -10.42
CA VAL A 309 -8.00 20.86 -10.48
C VAL A 309 -9.41 21.01 -9.90
N GLU A 310 -10.41 20.52 -10.63
CA GLU A 310 -11.81 20.58 -10.21
C GLU A 310 -12.18 19.42 -9.27
N ARG A 311 -11.61 18.24 -9.53
CA ARG A 311 -11.76 17.02 -8.72
C ARG A 311 -10.64 16.03 -8.96
N ILE A 312 -10.43 15.13 -8.01
CA ILE A 312 -9.55 13.98 -8.16
C ILE A 312 -10.45 12.75 -8.20
N ALA A 313 -10.41 12.00 -9.30
CA ALA A 313 -11.16 10.76 -9.48
C ALA A 313 -10.26 9.55 -9.25
N LEU A 314 -10.86 8.37 -9.12
CA LEU A 314 -10.14 7.10 -9.21
C LEU A 314 -10.42 6.38 -10.50
N ALA A 315 -9.36 5.87 -11.08
CA ALA A 315 -9.41 5.13 -12.32
C ALA A 315 -8.76 3.76 -12.21
N LEU A 316 -9.33 2.81 -12.94
CA LEU A 316 -8.73 1.54 -13.28
C LEU A 316 -8.27 1.57 -14.74
N ILE A 317 -7.04 1.13 -14.97
CA ILE A 317 -6.50 0.90 -16.29
C ILE A 317 -6.23 -0.60 -16.40
N LYS A 318 -6.82 -1.22 -17.42
CA LYS A 318 -6.67 -2.65 -17.70
C LYS A 318 -6.04 -2.77 -19.08
N ILE A 319 -5.00 -3.57 -19.22
CA ILE A 319 -4.29 -3.81 -20.48
C ILE A 319 -4.07 -5.31 -20.63
N GLU A 320 -4.25 -5.84 -21.83
CA GLU A 320 -3.96 -7.22 -22.19
C GLU A 320 -3.19 -7.26 -23.51
N VAL A 321 -2.11 -8.03 -23.55
CA VAL A 321 -1.38 -8.33 -24.80
C VAL A 321 -2.06 -9.52 -25.47
N HIS A 322 -2.29 -9.50 -26.79
CA HIS A 322 -2.90 -10.67 -27.44
C HIS A 322 -2.02 -11.92 -27.27
N ALA A 323 -2.67 -13.07 -27.17
CA ALA A 323 -2.04 -14.38 -27.08
C ALA A 323 -1.34 -14.76 -28.40
#